data_AF-A0A6A3HZ95-F1
#
_entry.id   AF-A0A6A3HZ95-F1
#
_cell.length_a   1.000
_cell.length_b   1.000
_cell.length_c   1.000
_cell.angle_alpha   90.00
_cell.angle_beta   90.00
_cell.angle_gamma   90.00
#
_symmetry.space_group_name_H-M   'P 1'
#
loop_
_entity.id
_entity.type
_entity.pdbx_description
1 polymer ?
#
loop_
_entity_poly.entity_id
_entity_poly.type
_entity_poly.pdbx_seq_one_letter_code
_entity_poly.pdbx_strand_id
1 'polypeptide(L)'
;MSGAILLTAAALYAGWKIAVSLYSQRVLEMAIEKQKLHSPKSTLPVLGNTLDLLFFERDRLWDWVTEQSHLSGGKPWVLRIVGRPTSLVVTSPEALEDIFKTQFETFERGADMRELFYEFVGDGIVGADGDKWVKHRRTASVMFTARTLREVVDVVSKEKTLQLRYVLTECAKQGRVVSMKSLLTKLSGDVFTKIGFGVDLNNLAGDVDSEMDHPFMKAVEVYTEVLGARLLSPTWMWKLKRLLNVGDERALKHANKVVHDFTHEVMRKSMEKKVNDNGNGRKDLLNLFMEANDTT
;
A
#
# COMPACT_ATOMS: atom_id res chain seq x y z
N MET A 1 -4.25 47.27 1.90
CA MET A 1 -4.96 46.83 3.14
C MET A 1 -5.33 45.35 3.14
N SER A 2 -5.68 44.71 2.00
CA SER A 2 -6.11 43.30 1.99
C SER A 2 -5.04 42.26 2.37
N GLY A 3 -3.75 42.50 2.09
CA GLY A 3 -2.68 41.55 2.41
C GLY A 3 -2.40 41.38 3.91
N ALA A 4 -2.53 42.46 4.69
CA ALA A 4 -2.30 42.42 6.15
C ALA A 4 -3.42 41.64 6.88
N ILE A 5 -4.66 41.77 6.40
CA ILE A 5 -5.83 41.06 6.97
C ILE A 5 -5.75 39.56 6.67
N LEU A 6 -5.27 39.18 5.48
CA LEU A 6 -5.04 37.77 5.12
C LEU A 6 -3.94 37.14 5.98
N LEU A 7 -2.85 37.87 6.24
CA LEU A 7 -1.75 37.38 7.08
C LEU A 7 -2.18 37.20 8.55
N THR A 8 -2.94 38.13 9.12
CA THR A 8 -3.44 38.01 10.49
C THR A 8 -4.48 36.90 10.62
N ALA A 9 -5.37 36.75 9.64
CA ALA A 9 -6.33 35.64 9.61
C ALA A 9 -5.63 34.27 9.48
N ALA A 10 -4.59 34.16 8.64
CA ALA A 10 -3.79 32.95 8.52
C ALA A 10 -3.03 32.62 9.81
N ALA A 11 -2.46 33.62 10.48
CA ALA A 11 -1.77 33.45 11.76
C ALA A 11 -2.73 33.03 12.88
N LEU A 12 -3.93 33.62 12.95
CA LEU A 12 -4.98 33.22 13.91
C LEU A 12 -5.48 31.80 13.64
N TYR A 13 -5.68 31.42 12.37
CA TYR A 13 -6.07 30.06 12.01
C TYR A 13 -4.99 29.03 12.35
N ALA A 14 -3.73 29.34 12.05
CA ALA A 14 -2.59 28.49 12.41
C ALA A 14 -2.48 28.35 13.95
N GLY A 15 -2.59 29.46 14.68
CA GLY A 15 -2.59 29.47 16.14
C GLY A 15 -3.72 28.64 16.73
N TRP A 16 -4.94 28.78 16.21
CA TRP A 16 -6.10 27.96 16.59
C TRP A 16 -5.86 26.48 16.33
N LYS A 17 -5.36 26.11 15.14
CA LYS A 17 -5.03 24.71 14.80
C LYS A 17 -3.97 24.12 15.72
N ILE A 18 -2.94 24.90 16.05
CA ILE A 18 -1.89 24.48 17.00
C ILE A 18 -2.51 24.27 18.39
N ALA A 19 -3.32 25.21 18.88
CA ALA A 19 -3.97 25.11 20.19
C ALA A 19 -4.90 23.88 20.29
N VAL A 20 -5.72 23.64 19.26
CA VAL A 20 -6.59 22.46 19.18
C VAL A 20 -5.78 21.17 19.14
N SER A 21 -4.68 21.14 18.37
CA SER A 21 -3.79 19.98 18.30
C SER A 21 -3.09 19.70 19.64
N LEU A 22 -2.64 20.74 20.35
CA LEU A 22 -2.02 20.58 21.66
C LEU A 22 -3.03 20.12 22.70
N TYR A 23 -4.26 20.63 22.65
CA TYR A 23 -5.34 20.17 23.52
C TYR A 23 -5.70 18.70 23.28
N SER A 24 -5.88 18.30 22.01
CA SER A 24 -6.19 16.90 21.68
C SER A 24 -5.06 15.96 22.08
N GLN A 25 -3.79 16.34 21.86
CA GLN A 25 -2.64 15.58 22.34
C GLN A 25 -2.65 15.43 23.86
N ARG A 26 -2.92 16.51 24.60
CA ARG A 26 -2.96 16.46 26.07
C ARG A 26 -4.08 15.56 26.60
N VAL A 27 -5.26 15.62 26.00
CA VAL A 27 -6.38 14.71 26.35
C VAL A 27 -6.00 13.26 26.10
N LEU A 28 -5.35 12.99 24.96
CA LEU A 28 -4.88 11.66 24.61
C LEU A 28 -3.80 11.16 25.58
N GLU A 29 -2.84 12.00 25.96
CA GLU A 29 -1.80 11.66 26.92
C GLU A 29 -2.40 11.33 28.29
N MET A 30 -3.36 12.12 28.77
CA MET A 30 -4.08 11.81 30.01
C MET A 30 -4.82 10.46 29.92
N ALA A 31 -5.40 10.12 28.77
CA ALA A 31 -6.06 8.84 28.56
C ALA A 31 -5.06 7.67 28.56
N ILE A 32 -3.92 7.83 27.90
CA ILE A 32 -2.82 6.85 27.86
C ILE A 32 -2.28 6.59 29.27
N GLU A 33 -2.00 7.64 30.02
CA GLU A 33 -1.51 7.54 31.41
C GLU A 33 -2.54 6.86 32.32
N LYS A 34 -3.81 7.24 32.20
CA LYS A 34 -4.90 6.64 32.98
C LYS A 34 -5.05 5.14 32.71
N GLN A 35 -4.88 4.73 31.45
CA GLN A 35 -4.95 3.32 31.05
C GLN A 35 -3.64 2.55 31.29
N LYS A 36 -2.55 3.24 31.67
CA LYS A 36 -1.21 2.66 31.89
C LYS A 36 -0.75 1.82 30.70
N LEU A 37 -0.96 2.33 29.49
CA LEU A 37 -0.56 1.63 28.27
C LEU A 37 0.97 1.55 28.18
N HIS A 38 1.47 0.41 27.72
CA HIS A 38 2.90 0.21 27.51
C HIS A 38 3.40 1.22 26.47
N SER A 39 4.57 1.78 26.74
CA SER A 39 5.33 2.60 25.79
C SER A 39 6.76 2.04 25.77
N PRO A 40 7.38 1.87 24.60
CA PRO A 40 8.75 1.39 24.52
C PRO A 40 9.70 2.24 25.39
N LYS A 41 10.68 1.60 26.04
CA LYS A 41 11.64 2.31 26.91
C LYS A 41 12.48 3.35 26.16
N SER A 42 12.62 3.18 24.85
CA SER A 42 13.31 4.07 23.93
C SER A 42 12.49 5.32 23.55
N THR A 43 11.21 5.42 23.96
CA THR A 43 10.36 6.57 23.64
C THR A 43 10.91 7.86 24.25
N LEU A 44 11.33 8.79 23.40
CA LEU A 44 11.84 10.11 23.79
C LEU A 44 10.72 11.13 24.01
N PRO A 45 10.89 12.14 24.89
CA PRO A 45 9.83 13.11 25.21
C PRO A 45 9.29 13.90 24.01
N VAL A 46 10.17 14.33 23.10
CA VAL A 46 9.79 15.14 21.91
C VAL A 46 9.78 14.29 20.64
N LEU A 47 10.78 13.43 20.47
CA LEU A 47 10.93 12.64 19.25
C LEU A 47 10.12 11.34 19.26
N GLY A 48 9.56 10.93 20.40
CA GLY A 48 8.89 9.64 20.52
C GLY A 48 9.82 8.49 20.14
N ASN A 49 9.32 7.58 19.32
CA ASN A 49 10.03 6.43 18.76
C ASN A 49 10.61 6.71 17.36
N THR A 50 10.69 7.97 16.94
CA THR A 50 11.13 8.32 15.58
C THR A 50 12.53 7.81 15.28
N LEU A 51 13.46 7.87 16.23
CA LEU A 51 14.83 7.39 16.03
C LEU A 51 14.89 5.85 15.93
N ASP A 52 14.06 5.16 16.71
CA ASP A 52 13.93 3.70 16.63
C ASP A 52 13.50 3.30 15.22
N LEU A 53 12.44 3.94 14.69
CA LEU A 53 11.88 3.60 13.38
C LEU A 53 12.76 3.99 12.19
N LEU A 54 13.51 5.09 12.30
CA LEU A 54 14.33 5.59 11.19
C LEU A 54 15.72 4.95 11.14
N PHE A 55 16.31 4.60 12.30
CA PHE A 55 17.72 4.24 12.38
C PHE A 55 17.96 2.92 13.12
N PHE A 56 17.50 2.77 14.36
CA PHE A 56 17.95 1.67 15.22
C PHE A 56 17.26 0.34 14.92
N GLU A 57 15.95 0.38 14.71
CA GLU A 57 15.10 -0.80 14.59
C GLU A 57 14.53 -0.97 13.17
N ARG A 58 14.99 -0.16 12.20
CA ARG A 58 14.45 -0.15 10.83
C ARG A 58 14.51 -1.53 10.17
N ASP A 59 15.65 -2.21 10.25
CA ASP A 59 15.88 -3.48 9.56
C ASP A 59 15.21 -4.68 10.26
N ARG A 60 14.85 -4.52 11.54
CA ARG A 60 14.19 -5.53 12.38
C ARG A 60 12.84 -5.05 12.91
N LEU A 61 12.20 -4.13 12.19
CA LEU A 61 11.02 -3.40 12.67
C LEU A 61 9.93 -4.35 13.16
N TRP A 62 9.68 -5.41 12.41
CA TRP A 62 8.63 -6.37 12.74
C TRP A 62 8.98 -7.19 13.99
N ASP A 63 10.24 -7.60 14.14
CA ASP A 63 10.71 -8.30 15.35
C ASP A 63 10.60 -7.37 16.56
N TRP A 64 11.02 -6.12 16.42
CA TRP A 64 10.91 -5.11 17.48
C TRP A 64 9.44 -4.86 17.88
N VAL A 65 8.54 -4.71 16.92
CA VAL A 65 7.09 -4.56 17.17
C VAL A 65 6.55 -5.77 17.94
N THR A 66 6.92 -6.99 17.54
CA THR A 66 6.53 -8.22 18.26
C THR A 66 7.07 -8.26 19.68
N GLU A 67 8.33 -7.89 19.90
CA GLU A 67 8.92 -7.79 21.24
C GLU A 67 8.16 -6.78 22.12
N GLN A 68 7.83 -5.60 21.61
CA GLN A 68 7.06 -4.60 22.36
C GLN A 68 5.65 -5.09 22.69
N SER A 69 5.00 -5.82 21.78
CA SER A 69 3.71 -6.46 22.03
C SER A 69 3.78 -7.58 23.07
N HIS A 70 4.88 -8.31 23.16
CA HIS A 70 5.09 -9.28 24.25
C HIS A 70 5.32 -8.58 25.59
N LEU A 71 6.10 -7.49 25.60
CA LEU A 71 6.34 -6.68 26.81
C LEU A 71 5.08 -6.00 27.33
N SER A 72 4.13 -5.65 26.46
CA SER A 72 2.82 -5.14 26.86
C SER A 72 1.87 -6.22 27.39
N GLY A 73 2.29 -7.50 27.40
CA GLY A 73 1.45 -8.64 27.74
C GLY A 73 0.30 -8.85 26.75
N GLY A 74 0.51 -8.51 25.47
CA GLY A 74 -0.49 -8.60 24.42
C GLY A 74 -1.50 -7.45 24.39
N LYS A 75 -1.44 -6.52 25.36
CA LYS A 75 -2.30 -5.33 25.39
C LYS A 75 -1.86 -4.30 24.34
N PRO A 76 -2.77 -3.43 23.86
CA PRO A 76 -2.38 -2.33 23.01
C PRO A 76 -1.28 -1.47 23.64
N TRP A 77 -0.34 -1.02 22.83
CA TRP A 77 0.77 -0.18 23.26
C TRP A 77 0.96 1.02 22.35
N VAL A 78 1.65 2.04 22.86
CA VAL A 78 1.71 3.36 22.24
C VAL A 78 2.97 3.50 21.39
N LEU A 79 2.80 3.90 20.13
CA LEU A 79 3.87 4.25 19.22
C LEU A 79 3.76 5.74 18.83
N ARG A 80 4.85 6.49 19.01
CA ARG A 80 4.90 7.93 18.74
C ARG A 80 5.90 8.26 17.64
N ILE A 81 5.46 9.02 16.63
CA ILE A 81 6.34 9.55 15.59
C ILE A 81 6.13 11.06 15.54
N VAL A 82 7.22 11.83 15.52
CA VAL A 82 7.13 13.29 15.47
C VAL A 82 6.37 13.74 14.21
N GLY A 83 5.41 14.64 14.37
CA GLY A 83 4.58 15.11 13.26
C GLY A 83 3.51 14.11 12.77
N ARG A 84 3.27 13.01 13.50
CA ARG A 84 2.13 12.11 13.27
C ARG A 84 1.22 12.07 14.51
N PRO A 85 -0.07 11.73 14.34
CA PRO A 85 -0.91 11.36 15.47
C PRO A 85 -0.31 10.17 16.22
N THR A 86 -0.48 10.17 17.53
CA THR A 86 -0.11 9.02 18.37
C THR A 86 -0.85 7.77 17.89
N SER A 87 -0.10 6.70 17.66
CA SER A 87 -0.63 5.44 17.14
C SER A 87 -0.73 4.41 18.26
N LEU A 88 -1.74 3.56 18.20
CA LEU A 88 -1.86 2.36 19.03
C LEU A 88 -1.50 1.14 18.19
N VAL A 89 -0.55 0.36 18.67
CA VAL A 89 -0.22 -0.94 18.07
C VAL A 89 -1.05 -2.00 18.77
N VAL A 90 -1.81 -2.74 17.99
CA VAL A 90 -2.78 -3.74 18.48
C VAL A 90 -2.39 -5.11 17.93
N THR A 91 -2.26 -6.08 18.82
CA THR A 91 -1.89 -7.46 18.46
C THR A 91 -2.79 -8.53 19.10
N SER A 92 -3.68 -8.17 20.02
CA SER A 92 -4.61 -9.12 20.62
C SER A 92 -5.78 -9.45 19.69
N PRO A 93 -6.18 -10.74 19.57
CA PRO A 93 -7.31 -11.14 18.74
C PRO A 93 -8.62 -10.44 19.11
N GLU A 94 -8.87 -10.21 20.41
CA GLU A 94 -10.10 -9.60 20.90
C GLU A 94 -10.20 -8.13 20.45
N ALA A 95 -9.09 -7.38 20.53
CA ALA A 95 -9.06 -6.00 20.08
C ALA A 95 -9.12 -5.90 18.55
N LEU A 96 -8.53 -6.86 17.83
CA LEU A 96 -8.67 -6.95 16.38
C LEU A 96 -10.12 -7.27 15.97
N GLU A 97 -10.82 -8.14 16.70
CA GLU A 97 -12.24 -8.39 16.47
C GLU A 97 -13.07 -7.13 16.71
N ASP A 98 -12.80 -6.40 17.79
CA ASP A 98 -13.49 -5.13 18.05
C ASP A 98 -13.28 -4.12 16.92
N ILE A 99 -12.04 -3.95 16.45
CA ILE A 99 -11.71 -2.99 15.39
C ILE A 99 -12.30 -3.40 14.04
N PHE A 100 -12.11 -4.66 13.63
CA PHE A 100 -12.44 -5.11 12.27
C PHE A 100 -13.86 -5.65 12.11
N LYS A 101 -14.57 -5.94 13.20
CA LYS A 101 -15.91 -6.55 13.15
C LYS A 101 -16.93 -5.81 14.01
N THR A 102 -16.68 -5.62 15.31
CA THR A 102 -17.69 -5.07 16.23
C THR A 102 -17.92 -3.57 15.98
N GLN A 103 -16.86 -2.82 15.74
CA GLN A 103 -16.84 -1.35 15.65
C GLN A 103 -16.27 -0.86 14.32
N PHE A 104 -16.44 -1.62 13.24
CA PHE A 104 -15.86 -1.32 11.94
C PHE A 104 -16.14 0.12 11.46
N GLU A 105 -17.38 0.58 11.58
CA GLU A 105 -17.80 1.94 11.17
C GLU A 105 -17.17 3.06 12.03
N THR A 106 -16.61 2.71 13.20
CA THR A 106 -15.92 3.68 14.06
C THR A 106 -14.43 3.80 13.70
N PHE A 107 -13.83 2.72 13.20
CA PHE A 107 -12.41 2.66 12.85
C PHE A 107 -12.20 2.79 11.34
N GLU A 108 -12.40 4.00 10.82
CA GLU A 108 -11.98 4.35 9.46
C GLU A 108 -10.44 4.45 9.36
N ARG A 109 -9.89 4.33 8.14
CA ARG A 109 -8.45 4.55 7.91
C ARG A 109 -8.09 6.01 8.13
N GLY A 110 -9.00 6.91 7.75
CA GLY A 110 -8.93 8.34 8.05
C GLY A 110 -8.08 9.13 7.05
N ALA A 111 -8.16 10.46 7.18
CA ALA A 111 -7.57 11.39 6.21
C ALA A 111 -6.05 11.26 6.08
N ASP A 112 -5.34 10.95 7.17
CA ASP A 112 -3.87 10.83 7.15
C ASP A 112 -3.41 9.60 6.37
N MET A 113 -4.07 8.46 6.56
CA MET A 113 -3.79 7.26 5.76
C MET A 113 -4.21 7.48 4.31
N ARG A 114 -5.37 8.10 4.06
CA ARG A 114 -5.77 8.44 2.70
C ARG A 114 -4.75 9.33 2.00
N GLU A 115 -4.22 10.37 2.66
CA GLU A 115 -3.16 11.22 2.09
C GLU A 115 -1.91 10.40 1.73
N LEU A 116 -1.50 9.47 2.60
CA LEU A 116 -0.34 8.61 2.37
C LEU A 116 -0.51 7.72 1.15
N PHE A 117 -1.68 7.10 0.99
CA PHE A 117 -1.96 6.13 -0.08
C PHE A 117 -2.39 6.78 -1.41
N TYR A 118 -2.88 8.02 -1.38
CA TYR A 118 -3.51 8.66 -2.55
C TYR A 118 -2.62 8.71 -3.79
N GLU A 119 -1.32 8.96 -3.65
CA GLU A 119 -0.42 9.02 -4.81
C GLU A 119 -0.11 7.67 -5.45
N PHE A 120 -0.38 6.57 -4.74
CA PHE A 120 -0.12 5.21 -5.21
C PHE A 120 -1.35 4.58 -5.84
N VAL A 121 -2.52 4.77 -5.21
CA VAL A 121 -3.76 4.06 -5.55
C VAL A 121 -4.96 5.00 -5.79
N GLY A 122 -4.77 6.32 -5.66
CA GLY A 122 -5.84 7.30 -5.76
C GLY A 122 -6.98 7.01 -4.78
N ASP A 123 -8.21 7.22 -5.24
CA ASP A 123 -9.41 6.77 -4.52
C ASP A 123 -9.81 5.33 -4.90
N GLY A 124 -8.85 4.48 -5.27
CA GLY A 124 -9.12 3.07 -5.53
C GLY A 124 -9.57 2.31 -4.27
N ILE A 125 -9.85 1.01 -4.42
CA ILE A 125 -10.33 0.15 -3.32
C ILE A 125 -9.41 0.13 -2.08
N VAL A 126 -8.13 0.47 -2.23
CA VAL A 126 -7.16 0.57 -1.12
C VAL A 126 -7.03 2.00 -0.58
N GLY A 127 -7.43 3.03 -1.34
CA GLY A 127 -7.30 4.44 -0.93
C GLY A 127 -8.59 5.09 -0.45
N ALA A 128 -9.75 4.52 -0.79
CA ALA A 128 -11.06 5.04 -0.38
C ALA A 128 -11.50 4.53 1.00
N ASP A 129 -12.34 5.34 1.66
CA ASP A 129 -13.08 5.01 2.89
C ASP A 129 -14.61 5.16 2.65
N GLY A 130 -15.41 4.67 3.60
CA GLY A 130 -16.87 4.84 3.62
C GLY A 130 -17.60 4.30 2.38
N ASP A 131 -18.67 4.98 1.97
CA ASP A 131 -19.52 4.57 0.85
C ASP A 131 -18.77 4.35 -0.47
N LYS A 132 -17.73 5.17 -0.71
CA LYS A 132 -16.89 5.04 -1.91
C LYS A 132 -16.11 3.72 -1.89
N TRP A 133 -15.57 3.34 -0.74
CA TRP A 133 -14.95 2.04 -0.55
C TRP A 133 -15.96 0.89 -0.73
N VAL A 134 -17.16 1.01 -0.15
CA VAL A 134 -18.23 0.00 -0.28
C VAL A 134 -18.57 -0.23 -1.75
N LYS A 135 -18.72 0.85 -2.55
CA LYS A 135 -18.96 0.77 -3.99
C LYS A 135 -17.83 0.02 -4.70
N HIS A 136 -16.58 0.43 -4.50
CA HIS A 136 -15.41 -0.22 -5.11
C HIS A 136 -15.29 -1.69 -4.71
N ARG A 137 -15.51 -2.01 -3.42
CA ARG A 137 -15.44 -3.36 -2.87
C ARG A 137 -16.51 -4.27 -3.45
N ARG A 138 -17.73 -3.76 -3.64
CA ARG A 138 -18.84 -4.49 -4.27
C ARG A 138 -18.50 -4.86 -5.71
N THR A 139 -18.06 -3.90 -6.51
CA THR A 139 -17.63 -4.14 -7.90
C THR A 139 -16.46 -5.13 -7.99
N ALA A 140 -15.42 -4.93 -7.17
CA ALA A 140 -14.27 -5.84 -7.17
C ALA A 140 -14.63 -7.25 -6.71
N SER A 141 -15.57 -7.42 -5.78
CA SER A 141 -15.93 -8.75 -5.24
C SER A 141 -16.41 -9.74 -6.30
N VAL A 142 -17.04 -9.27 -7.38
CA VAL A 142 -17.48 -10.09 -8.53
C VAL A 142 -16.29 -10.78 -9.22
N MET A 143 -15.13 -10.12 -9.22
CA MET A 143 -13.89 -10.67 -9.79
C MET A 143 -13.28 -11.78 -8.92
N PHE A 144 -13.59 -11.80 -7.64
CA PHE A 144 -13.05 -12.76 -6.67
C PHE A 144 -14.07 -13.85 -6.30
N THR A 145 -15.08 -14.08 -7.14
CA THR A 145 -15.99 -15.22 -6.93
C THR A 145 -15.28 -16.54 -7.18
N ALA A 146 -15.74 -17.61 -6.51
CA ALA A 146 -15.19 -18.96 -6.69
C ALA A 146 -15.27 -19.46 -8.15
N ARG A 147 -16.18 -18.90 -8.95
CA ARG A 147 -16.27 -19.17 -10.38
C ARG A 147 -15.13 -18.47 -11.14
N THR A 148 -15.00 -17.15 -11.00
CA THR A 148 -13.95 -16.37 -11.67
C THR A 148 -12.55 -16.87 -11.28
N LEU A 149 -12.33 -17.23 -10.01
CA LEU A 149 -11.07 -17.82 -9.56
C LEU A 149 -10.75 -19.13 -10.29
N ARG A 150 -11.74 -20.02 -10.48
CA ARG A 150 -11.53 -21.28 -11.22
C ARG A 150 -11.34 -21.08 -12.71
N GLU A 151 -12.12 -20.19 -13.33
CA GLU A 151 -12.11 -20.00 -14.78
C GLU A 151 -10.92 -19.17 -15.27
N VAL A 152 -10.45 -18.19 -14.46
CA VAL A 152 -9.40 -17.24 -14.87
C VAL A 152 -8.10 -17.49 -14.11
N VAL A 153 -8.15 -17.44 -12.77
CA VAL A 153 -6.94 -17.49 -11.94
C VAL A 153 -6.27 -18.86 -12.01
N ASP A 154 -7.04 -19.93 -11.92
CA ASP A 154 -6.50 -21.30 -11.90
C ASP A 154 -5.85 -21.68 -13.23
N VAL A 155 -6.46 -21.25 -14.36
CA VAL A 155 -5.91 -21.48 -15.71
C VAL A 155 -4.57 -20.76 -15.88
N VAL A 156 -4.50 -19.47 -15.54
CA VAL A 156 -3.27 -18.68 -15.64
C VAL A 156 -2.19 -19.21 -14.69
N SER A 157 -2.57 -19.55 -13.46
CA SER A 157 -1.63 -20.04 -12.45
C SER A 157 -1.01 -21.38 -12.87
N LYS A 158 -1.81 -22.30 -13.42
CA LYS A 158 -1.31 -23.57 -13.98
C LYS A 158 -0.31 -23.35 -15.11
N GLU A 159 -0.67 -22.49 -16.06
CA GLU A 159 0.21 -22.15 -17.19
C GLU A 159 1.57 -21.61 -16.71
N LYS A 160 1.55 -20.61 -15.82
CA LYS A 160 2.78 -19.96 -15.33
C LYS A 160 3.58 -20.85 -14.39
N THR A 161 2.93 -21.73 -13.63
CA THR A 161 3.62 -22.73 -12.80
C THR A 161 4.34 -23.77 -13.66
N LEU A 162 3.74 -24.19 -14.79
CA LEU A 162 4.40 -25.08 -15.74
C LEU A 162 5.64 -24.44 -16.37
N GLN A 163 5.57 -23.13 -16.68
CA GLN A 163 6.73 -22.36 -17.14
C GLN A 163 7.84 -22.32 -16.09
N LEU A 164 7.50 -22.00 -14.83
CA LEU A 164 8.47 -22.03 -13.73
C LEU A 164 9.12 -23.40 -13.56
N ARG A 165 8.33 -24.49 -13.64
CA ARG A 165 8.86 -25.86 -13.57
C ARG A 165 9.89 -26.12 -14.66
N TYR A 166 9.61 -25.68 -15.89
CA TYR A 166 10.56 -25.81 -17.01
C TYR A 166 11.87 -25.07 -16.72
N VAL A 167 11.79 -23.80 -16.29
CA VAL A 167 12.97 -22.98 -15.93
C VAL A 167 13.81 -23.66 -14.85
N LEU A 168 13.16 -24.16 -13.79
CA LEU A 168 13.84 -24.87 -12.70
C LEU A 168 14.50 -26.17 -13.18
N THR A 169 13.84 -26.90 -14.10
CA THR A 169 14.38 -28.14 -14.67
C THR A 169 15.65 -27.86 -15.47
N GLU A 170 15.67 -26.80 -16.29
CA GLU A 170 16.85 -26.42 -17.06
C GLU A 170 17.99 -25.92 -16.16
N CYS A 171 17.68 -25.13 -15.13
CA CYS A 171 18.69 -24.71 -14.15
C CYS A 171 19.29 -25.90 -13.38
N ALA A 172 18.46 -26.87 -13.01
CA ALA A 172 18.90 -28.07 -12.31
C ALA A 172 19.82 -28.93 -13.19
N LYS A 173 19.51 -29.11 -14.48
CA LYS A 173 20.39 -29.81 -15.44
C LYS A 173 21.77 -29.16 -15.55
N GLN A 174 21.84 -27.84 -15.40
CA GLN A 174 23.07 -27.07 -15.46
C GLN A 174 23.78 -26.95 -14.10
N GLY A 175 23.18 -27.46 -13.01
CA GLY A 175 23.69 -27.28 -11.65
C GLY A 175 23.70 -25.81 -11.18
N ARG A 176 22.88 -24.95 -11.78
CA ARG A 176 22.84 -23.50 -11.49
C ARG A 176 22.08 -23.25 -10.18
N VAL A 177 22.68 -22.47 -9.29
CA VAL A 177 22.02 -21.94 -8.09
C VAL A 177 21.11 -20.78 -8.51
N VAL A 178 19.87 -20.78 -8.03
CA VAL A 178 18.86 -19.77 -8.41
C VAL A 178 18.19 -19.17 -7.17
N SER A 179 17.79 -17.90 -7.27
CA SER A 179 17.04 -17.23 -6.21
C SER A 179 15.55 -17.56 -6.30
N MET A 180 15.04 -18.32 -5.32
CA MET A 180 13.60 -18.61 -5.23
C MET A 180 12.76 -17.35 -5.01
N LYS A 181 13.29 -16.35 -4.31
CA LYS A 181 12.63 -15.05 -4.15
C LYS A 181 12.40 -14.40 -5.52
N SER A 182 13.44 -14.30 -6.34
CA SER A 182 13.35 -13.70 -7.68
C SER A 182 12.36 -14.45 -8.57
N LEU A 183 12.44 -15.78 -8.61
CA LEU A 183 11.56 -16.62 -9.44
C LEU A 183 10.09 -16.54 -9.02
N LEU A 184 9.81 -16.55 -7.70
CA LEU A 184 8.44 -16.42 -7.21
C LEU A 184 7.88 -15.02 -7.41
N THR A 185 8.71 -13.98 -7.28
CA THR A 185 8.31 -12.61 -7.62
C THR A 185 7.96 -12.50 -9.11
N LYS A 186 8.80 -13.02 -10.01
CA LYS A 186 8.53 -13.08 -11.46
C LYS A 186 7.24 -13.85 -11.78
N LEU A 187 7.03 -15.01 -11.14
CA LEU A 187 5.81 -15.80 -11.27
C LEU A 187 4.57 -14.98 -10.85
N SER A 188 4.61 -14.38 -9.66
CA SER A 188 3.49 -13.60 -9.12
C SER A 188 3.17 -12.38 -9.99
N GLY A 189 4.20 -11.70 -10.53
CA GLY A 189 4.05 -10.59 -11.45
C GLY A 189 3.38 -11.02 -12.75
N ASP A 190 3.86 -12.08 -13.39
CA ASP A 190 3.27 -12.63 -14.62
C ASP A 190 1.82 -13.06 -14.43
N VAL A 191 1.52 -13.74 -13.32
CA VAL A 191 0.15 -14.15 -12.99
C VAL A 191 -0.74 -12.92 -12.78
N PHE A 192 -0.27 -11.94 -12.01
CA PHE A 192 -1.00 -10.71 -11.73
C PHE A 192 -1.27 -9.90 -13.00
N THR A 193 -0.29 -9.67 -13.86
CA THR A 193 -0.49 -8.87 -15.08
C THR A 193 -1.36 -9.60 -16.10
N LYS A 194 -1.24 -10.93 -16.19
CA LYS A 194 -2.05 -11.72 -17.12
C LYS A 194 -3.52 -11.80 -16.69
N ILE A 195 -3.78 -11.89 -15.39
CA ILE A 195 -5.16 -11.89 -14.85
C ILE A 195 -5.74 -10.46 -14.85
N GLY A 196 -4.99 -9.50 -14.30
CA GLY A 196 -5.43 -8.13 -14.08
C GLY A 196 -5.58 -7.33 -15.36
N PHE A 197 -4.59 -7.42 -16.24
CA PHE A 197 -4.48 -6.57 -17.44
C PHE A 197 -4.57 -7.35 -18.75
N GLY A 198 -4.67 -8.70 -18.70
CA GLY A 198 -4.62 -9.52 -19.91
C GLY A 198 -3.24 -9.53 -20.58
N VAL A 199 -2.21 -8.98 -19.93
CA VAL A 199 -0.85 -8.82 -20.49
C VAL A 199 0.07 -9.87 -19.92
N ASP A 200 0.68 -10.65 -20.81
CA ASP A 200 1.75 -11.57 -20.46
C ASP A 200 3.10 -10.85 -20.58
N LEU A 201 3.74 -10.56 -19.44
CA LEU A 201 5.07 -9.96 -19.40
C LEU A 201 6.19 -10.96 -19.66
N ASN A 202 5.89 -12.26 -19.56
CA ASN A 202 6.81 -13.37 -19.75
C ASN A 202 8.14 -13.22 -18.98
N ASN A 203 8.10 -12.69 -17.75
CA ASN A 203 9.29 -12.43 -16.94
C ASN A 203 10.05 -13.72 -16.60
N LEU A 204 9.35 -14.86 -16.55
CA LEU A 204 9.95 -16.17 -16.28
C LEU A 204 10.83 -16.70 -17.42
N ALA A 205 10.63 -16.24 -18.67
CA ALA A 205 11.42 -16.69 -19.82
C ALA A 205 12.71 -15.88 -20.04
N GLY A 206 12.89 -14.78 -19.29
CA GLY A 206 14.11 -13.98 -19.32
C GLY A 206 15.26 -14.60 -18.52
N ASP A 207 16.34 -13.85 -18.33
CA ASP A 207 17.44 -14.31 -17.49
C ASP A 207 16.96 -14.56 -16.05
N VAL A 208 17.33 -15.73 -15.52
CA VAL A 208 16.97 -16.17 -14.18
C VAL A 208 17.58 -15.27 -13.12
N ASP A 209 18.79 -14.76 -13.38
CA ASP A 209 19.55 -13.93 -12.45
C ASP A 209 19.24 -12.43 -12.59
N SER A 210 18.66 -11.99 -13.73
CA SER A 210 18.21 -10.60 -13.86
C SER A 210 17.04 -10.32 -12.92
N GLU A 211 17.03 -9.15 -12.31
CA GLU A 211 15.84 -8.64 -11.63
C GLU A 211 14.70 -8.43 -12.65
N MET A 212 13.46 -8.24 -12.18
CA MET A 212 12.35 -7.97 -13.09
C MET A 212 12.62 -6.71 -13.91
N ASP A 213 12.96 -6.87 -15.19
CA ASP A 213 13.35 -5.74 -16.03
C ASP A 213 12.18 -4.90 -16.53
N HIS A 214 10.95 -5.41 -16.41
CA HIS A 214 9.80 -4.71 -16.93
C HIS A 214 9.55 -3.38 -16.18
N PRO A 215 9.50 -2.22 -16.86
CA PRO A 215 9.38 -0.90 -16.23
C PRO A 215 8.20 -0.77 -15.27
N PHE A 216 7.06 -1.40 -15.60
CA PHE A 216 5.89 -1.41 -14.72
C PHE A 216 6.18 -2.11 -13.37
N MET A 217 6.89 -3.24 -13.39
CA MET A 217 7.16 -3.98 -12.15
C MET A 217 8.17 -3.23 -11.27
N LYS A 218 9.20 -2.61 -11.87
CA LYS A 218 10.11 -1.69 -11.17
C LYS A 218 9.38 -0.49 -10.57
N ALA A 219 8.40 0.07 -11.28
CA ALA A 219 7.58 1.17 -10.75
C ALA A 219 6.72 0.74 -9.54
N VAL A 220 6.15 -0.48 -9.57
CA VAL A 220 5.41 -1.04 -8.44
C VAL A 220 6.31 -1.31 -7.23
N GLU A 221 7.55 -1.74 -7.44
CA GLU A 221 8.52 -1.92 -6.36
C GLU A 221 8.84 -0.59 -5.67
N VAL A 222 9.11 0.47 -6.46
CA VAL A 222 9.27 1.85 -5.95
C VAL A 222 8.07 2.28 -5.10
N TYR A 223 6.85 1.89 -5.48
CA TYR A 223 5.68 2.22 -4.66
C TYR A 223 5.77 1.62 -3.26
N THR A 224 6.16 0.35 -3.16
CA THR A 224 6.28 -0.34 -1.86
C THR A 224 7.36 0.27 -0.98
N GLU A 225 8.52 0.62 -1.56
CA GLU A 225 9.63 1.25 -0.86
C GLU A 225 9.26 2.65 -0.35
N VAL A 226 8.69 3.49 -1.22
CA VAL A 226 8.31 4.87 -0.86
C VAL A 226 7.18 4.86 0.16
N LEU A 227 6.19 3.97 0.03
CA LEU A 227 5.12 3.83 1.02
C LEU A 227 5.66 3.40 2.38
N GLY A 228 6.56 2.41 2.42
CA GLY A 228 7.24 1.99 3.65
C GLY A 228 8.02 3.13 4.29
N ALA A 229 8.82 3.85 3.50
CA ALA A 229 9.58 5.01 3.98
C ALA A 229 8.66 6.12 4.51
N ARG A 230 7.52 6.38 3.86
CA ARG A 230 6.52 7.35 4.33
C ARG A 230 5.90 6.92 5.65
N LEU A 231 5.49 5.66 5.79
CA LEU A 231 4.84 5.14 7.01
C LEU A 231 5.73 5.28 8.25
N LEU A 232 7.04 5.08 8.10
CA LEU A 232 8.01 5.13 9.20
C LEU A 232 8.59 6.53 9.43
N SER A 233 8.38 7.48 8.52
CA SER A 233 8.93 8.83 8.63
C SER A 233 7.91 9.87 9.13
N PRO A 234 8.40 10.96 9.73
CA PRO A 234 7.60 12.14 10.03
C PRO A 234 6.89 12.70 8.80
N THR A 235 5.66 13.20 8.97
CA THR A 235 4.86 13.70 7.83
C THR A 235 5.52 14.87 7.09
N TRP A 236 6.15 15.78 7.81
CA TRP A 236 6.85 16.92 7.23
C TRP A 236 8.07 16.50 6.39
N MET A 237 8.69 15.36 6.69
CA MET A 237 9.91 14.91 6.01
C MET A 237 9.62 14.51 4.56
N TRP A 238 8.62 13.65 4.35
CA TRP A 238 8.24 13.25 3.00
C TRP A 238 7.55 14.40 2.24
N LYS A 239 6.77 15.25 2.92
CA LYS A 239 6.18 16.46 2.30
C LYS A 239 7.27 17.42 1.80
N LEU A 240 8.36 17.58 2.55
CA LEU A 240 9.50 18.39 2.13
C LEU A 240 10.25 17.75 0.95
N LYS A 241 10.53 16.44 1.01
CA LYS A 241 11.12 15.70 -0.12
C LYS A 241 10.28 15.83 -1.40
N ARG A 242 8.95 15.81 -1.26
CA ARG A 242 7.99 15.99 -2.35
C ARG A 242 8.03 17.41 -2.91
N LEU A 243 8.05 18.42 -2.04
CA LEU A 243 8.15 19.83 -2.45
C LEU A 243 9.46 20.11 -3.20
N LEU A 244 10.57 19.54 -2.73
CA LEU A 244 11.88 19.70 -3.37
C LEU A 244 12.08 18.77 -4.57
N ASN A 245 11.20 17.78 -4.76
CA ASN A 245 11.29 16.74 -5.80
C ASN A 245 12.66 16.02 -5.79
N VAL A 246 13.05 15.48 -4.62
CA VAL A 246 14.34 14.82 -4.36
C VAL A 246 14.15 13.41 -3.82
N GLY A 247 15.07 12.50 -4.19
CA GLY A 247 15.15 11.14 -3.65
C GLY A 247 13.93 10.29 -4.01
N ASP A 248 13.43 9.56 -3.03
CA ASP A 248 12.29 8.62 -3.10
C ASP A 248 11.04 9.26 -3.75
N GLU A 249 10.80 10.54 -3.48
CA GLU A 249 9.64 11.28 -4.01
C GLU A 249 9.76 11.61 -5.51
N ARG A 250 11.00 11.83 -5.99
CA ARG A 250 11.25 11.97 -7.43
C ARG A 250 11.07 10.62 -8.14
N ALA A 251 11.55 9.54 -7.51
CA ALA A 251 11.36 8.18 -8.03
C ALA A 251 9.87 7.83 -8.12
N LEU A 252 9.08 8.17 -7.09
CA LEU A 252 7.63 8.01 -7.09
C LEU A 252 6.97 8.75 -8.26
N LYS A 253 7.35 10.01 -8.52
CA LYS A 253 6.80 10.78 -9.65
C LYS A 253 7.08 10.11 -11.00
N HIS A 254 8.27 9.54 -11.18
CA HIS A 254 8.61 8.79 -12.39
C HIS A 254 7.83 7.47 -12.48
N ALA A 255 7.75 6.72 -11.39
CA ALA A 255 6.98 5.48 -11.28
C ALA A 255 5.50 5.70 -11.61
N ASN A 256 4.89 6.77 -11.07
CA ASN A 256 3.52 7.17 -11.38
C ASN A 256 3.29 7.37 -12.88
N LYS A 257 4.24 8.00 -13.57
CA LYS A 257 4.16 8.16 -15.02
C LYS A 257 4.20 6.81 -15.74
N VAL A 258 5.13 5.93 -15.38
CA VAL A 258 5.25 4.60 -16.00
C VAL A 258 3.98 3.76 -15.80
N VAL A 259 3.43 3.75 -14.58
CA VAL A 259 2.19 3.03 -14.28
C VAL A 259 1.01 3.60 -15.05
N HIS A 260 0.91 4.93 -15.15
CA HIS A 260 -0.16 5.59 -15.89
C HIS A 260 -0.07 5.30 -17.40
N ASP A 261 1.11 5.44 -17.99
CA ASP A 261 1.37 5.16 -19.41
C ASP A 261 1.05 3.68 -19.73
N PHE A 262 1.49 2.75 -18.87
CA PHE A 262 1.18 1.32 -19.02
C PHE A 262 -0.33 1.05 -18.92
N THR A 263 -1.01 1.63 -17.93
CA THR A 263 -2.46 1.44 -17.74
C THR A 263 -3.25 1.97 -18.94
N HIS A 264 -2.89 3.14 -19.47
CA HIS A 264 -3.52 3.68 -20.67
C HIS A 264 -3.32 2.80 -21.90
N GLU A 265 -2.11 2.26 -22.07
CA GLU A 265 -1.81 1.36 -23.19
C GLU A 265 -2.61 0.04 -23.09
N VAL A 266 -2.73 -0.53 -21.89
CA VAL A 266 -3.56 -1.72 -21.66
C VAL A 266 -5.03 -1.41 -21.95
N MET A 267 -5.56 -0.30 -21.44
CA MET A 267 -6.95 0.10 -21.67
C MET A 267 -7.23 0.28 -23.16
N ARG A 268 -6.35 0.97 -23.88
CA ARG A 268 -6.45 1.18 -25.34
C ARG A 268 -6.53 -0.15 -26.08
N LYS A 269 -5.59 -1.07 -25.80
CA LYS A 269 -5.55 -2.40 -26.42
C LYS A 269 -6.80 -3.23 -26.10
N SER A 270 -7.29 -3.16 -24.86
CA SER A 270 -8.51 -3.87 -24.45
C SER A 270 -9.74 -3.36 -25.21
N MET A 271 -9.87 -2.04 -25.35
CA MET A 271 -10.97 -1.42 -26.09
C MET A 271 -10.92 -1.75 -27.58
N GLU A 272 -9.75 -1.69 -28.21
CA GLU A 272 -9.55 -2.09 -29.62
C GLU A 272 -9.93 -3.56 -29.87
N LYS A 273 -9.54 -4.45 -28.95
CA LYS A 273 -9.85 -5.87 -29.04
C LYS A 273 -11.36 -6.14 -28.88
N LYS A 274 -12.04 -5.45 -27.96
CA LYS A 274 -13.49 -5.57 -27.76
C LYS A 274 -14.28 -5.19 -29.02
N VAL A 275 -13.82 -4.18 -29.75
CA VAL A 275 -14.41 -3.75 -31.05
C VAL A 275 -14.20 -4.81 -32.14
N ASN A 276 -13.02 -5.44 -32.18
CA ASN A 276 -12.69 -6.43 -33.23
C ASN A 276 -13.29 -7.83 -32.97
N ASP A 277 -13.42 -8.27 -31.71
CA ASP A 277 -13.86 -9.63 -31.35
C ASP A 277 -15.39 -9.77 -31.15
N ASN A 278 -16.21 -8.77 -31.52
CA ASN A 278 -17.67 -8.79 -31.34
C ASN A 278 -18.11 -9.18 -29.90
N GLY A 279 -17.32 -8.80 -28.89
CA GLY A 279 -17.60 -9.08 -27.48
C GLY A 279 -17.30 -10.50 -26.98
N ASN A 280 -16.69 -11.38 -27.79
CA ASN A 280 -16.43 -12.78 -27.39
C ASN A 280 -14.98 -13.03 -26.87
N GLY A 281 -14.25 -11.96 -26.55
CA GLY A 281 -12.87 -12.01 -26.08
C GLY A 281 -12.74 -12.62 -24.67
N ARG A 282 -11.56 -13.18 -24.38
CA ARG A 282 -11.20 -13.75 -23.07
C ARG A 282 -11.42 -12.73 -21.95
N LYS A 283 -12.20 -13.10 -20.92
CA LYS A 283 -12.51 -12.24 -19.77
C LYS A 283 -11.26 -12.00 -18.92
N ASP A 284 -10.73 -10.79 -18.95
CA ASP A 284 -9.76 -10.28 -17.98
C ASP A 284 -10.47 -9.38 -16.95
N LEU A 285 -9.80 -9.07 -15.84
CA LEU A 285 -10.40 -8.28 -14.77
C LEU A 285 -10.75 -6.86 -15.20
N LEU A 286 -9.99 -6.30 -16.15
CA LEU A 286 -10.24 -4.98 -16.71
C LEU A 286 -11.56 -4.93 -17.48
N ASN A 287 -11.84 -5.92 -18.34
CA ASN A 287 -13.10 -6.00 -19.07
C ASN A 287 -14.29 -6.22 -18.13
N LEU A 288 -14.13 -7.05 -17.10
CA LEU A 288 -15.15 -7.22 -16.06
C LEU A 288 -15.42 -5.92 -15.29
N PHE A 289 -14.38 -5.11 -15.02
CA PHE A 289 -14.54 -3.82 -14.36
C PHE A 289 -15.26 -2.80 -15.24
N MET A 290 -14.93 -2.75 -16.53
CA MET A 290 -15.60 -1.87 -17.49
C MET A 290 -17.09 -2.24 -17.63
N GLU A 291 -17.41 -3.53 -17.78
CA GLU A 291 -18.81 -4.01 -17.86
C GLU A 291 -19.63 -3.71 -16.59
N ALA A 292 -19.01 -3.84 -15.42
CA ALA A 292 -19.68 -3.57 -14.15
C ALA A 292 -19.92 -2.07 -13.91
N ASN A 293 -19.08 -1.19 -14.46
CA ASN A 293 -19.30 0.26 -14.41
C ASN A 293 -20.35 0.71 -15.44
N ASP A 294 -20.40 0.12 -16.62
CA ASP A 294 -21.41 0.44 -17.65
C ASP A 294 -22.84 0.07 -17.21
N THR A 295 -22.98 -0.83 -16.23
CA THR A 295 -24.27 -1.31 -15.71
C THR A 295 -24.75 -0.62 -14.42
N THR A 296 -24.01 0.38 -13.91
CA THR A 296 -24.37 1.15 -12.69
C THR A 296 -24.34 2.64 -12.93
#